data_AF-A0A3E2N8M8-F1
#
_entry.id   AF-A0A3E2N8M8-F1
#
_cell.length_a   1.000
_cell.length_b   1.000
_cell.length_c   1.000
_cell.angle_alpha   90.00
_cell.angle_beta   90.00
_cell.angle_gamma   90.00
#
_symmetry.space_group_name_H-M   'P 1'
#
loop_
_entity.id
_entity.type
_entity.pdbx_description
1 polymer ?
#
loop_
_entity_poly.entity_id
_entity_poly.type
_entity_poly.pdbx_seq_one_letter_code
_entity_poly.pdbx_strand_id
1 'polypeptide(L)' 'MKCPRCDGNKIEVIATSPVGNVWEVYECMDCFYSWRSTETPHIHEKFKLKKEQIENLQIIPPIPPLDK' A
#
# COMPACT_ATOMS: atom_id res chain seq x y z
N MET A 1 -3.64 6.53 -10.80
CA MET A 1 -4.66 5.50 -10.51
C MET A 1 -5.12 5.68 -9.07
N LYS A 2 -6.30 5.16 -8.70
CA LYS A 2 -6.80 5.24 -7.32
C LYS A 2 -6.43 3.96 -6.56
N CYS A 3 -6.01 4.06 -5.30
CA CYS A 3 -5.72 2.89 -4.47
C CYS A 3 -6.98 2.05 -4.27
N PRO A 4 -6.95 0.74 -4.56
CA PRO A 4 -8.13 -0.12 -4.39
C PRO A 4 -8.47 -0.37 -2.92
N ARG A 5 -7.56 -0.10 -1.96
CA ARG A 5 -7.78 -0.33 -0.53
C ARG A 5 -8.26 0.91 0.22
N CYS A 6 -7.63 2.06 -0.03
CA CYS A 6 -7.86 3.27 0.77
C CYS A 6 -8.31 4.49 -0.04
N ASP A 7 -8.59 4.32 -1.33
CA ASP A 7 -9.03 5.41 -2.21
C ASP A 7 -8.03 6.57 -2.39
N GLY A 8 -6.79 6.41 -1.90
CA GLY A 8 -5.70 7.36 -2.05
C GLY A 8 -5.24 7.53 -3.50
N ASN A 9 -4.70 8.70 -3.82
CA ASN A 9 -4.32 9.08 -5.19
C ASN A 9 -2.80 9.06 -5.43
N LYS A 10 -2.00 8.91 -4.37
CA LYS A 10 -0.53 8.87 -4.48
C LYS A 10 -0.07 7.42 -4.62
N ILE A 11 0.18 7.01 -5.87
CA ILE A 11 0.64 5.66 -6.21
C ILE A 11 1.98 5.76 -6.95
N GLU A 12 2.96 4.96 -6.55
CA GLU A 12 4.31 4.92 -7.14
C GLU A 12 4.64 3.52 -7.66
N VAL A 13 5.56 3.42 -8.63
CA VAL A 13 6.12 2.13 -9.08
C VAL A 13 7.35 1.85 -8.23
N ILE A 14 7.31 0.76 -7.47
CA ILE A 14 8.40 0.40 -6.54
C ILE A 14 9.30 -0.73 -7.09
N ALA A 15 8.83 -1.46 -8.09
CA ALA A 15 9.61 -2.48 -8.76
C ALA A 15 9.11 -2.71 -10.19
N THR A 16 10.02 -3.06 -11.08
CA THR A 16 9.72 -3.50 -12.44
C THR A 16 10.26 -4.90 -12.66
N SER A 17 9.67 -5.63 -13.62
CA SER A 17 10.15 -6.96 -13.93
C SER A 17 11.60 -6.96 -14.44
N PRO A 18 12.44 -7.91 -13.99
CA PRO A 18 13.80 -8.05 -14.49
C PRO A 18 13.85 -8.64 -15.91
N VAL A 19 12.73 -9.17 -16.42
CA VAL A 19 12.61 -9.79 -17.75
C VAL A 19 11.74 -8.95 -18.68
N GLY A 20 12.08 -7.66 -18.82
CA GLY A 20 11.38 -6.71 -19.70
C GLY A 20 10.05 -6.20 -19.14
N ASN A 21 9.18 -5.63 -19.99
CA ASN A 21 7.99 -4.89 -19.58
C ASN A 21 6.76 -5.77 -19.27
N VAL A 22 6.96 -6.87 -18.55
CA VAL A 22 5.87 -7.85 -18.29
C VAL A 22 5.02 -7.54 -17.06
N TRP A 23 5.56 -6.82 -16.08
CA TRP A 23 4.80 -6.31 -14.93
C TRP A 23 5.54 -5.15 -14.24
N GLU A 24 4.76 -4.35 -13.52
CA GLU A 24 5.21 -3.35 -12.56
C GLU A 24 4.54 -3.65 -11.21
N VAL A 25 5.20 -3.33 -10.10
CA VAL A 25 4.59 -3.32 -8.77
C VAL A 25 4.25 -1.88 -8.42
N TYR A 26 2.98 -1.62 -8.21
CA TYR A 26 2.46 -0.36 -7.69
C TYR A 26 2.37 -0.40 -6.18
N GLU A 27 2.65 0.72 -5.51
CA GLU A 27 2.43 0.91 -4.08
C GLU A 27 1.68 2.22 -3.82
N CYS A 28 0.67 2.16 -2.96
CA CYS A 28 0.01 3.36 -2.45
C CYS A 28 0.83 3.99 -1.33
N MET A 29 1.19 5.26 -1.47
CA MET A 29 2.02 5.96 -0.48
C MET A 29 1.24 6.42 0.76
N ASP A 30 -0.09 6.30 0.75
CA ASP A 30 -0.93 6.60 1.92
C ASP A 30 -1.06 5.39 2.84
N CYS A 31 -1.18 4.18 2.27
CA CYS A 31 -1.46 2.97 3.06
C CYS A 31 -0.45 1.83 2.85
N PHE A 32 0.49 1.94 1.93
CA PHE A 32 1.48 0.90 1.58
C PHE A 32 0.90 -0.41 1.08
N TYR A 33 -0.34 -0.38 0.55
CA TYR A 33 -0.86 -1.54 -0.19
C TYR A 33 -0.18 -1.60 -1.55
N SER A 34 0.40 -2.75 -1.88
CA SER A 34 1.04 -3.00 -3.16
C SER A 34 0.29 -4.05 -3.98
N TRP A 35 0.36 -3.93 -5.30
CA TRP A 35 -0.23 -4.87 -6.25
C TRP A 35 0.49 -4.76 -7.60
N ARG A 36 0.41 -5.82 -8.42
CA ARG A 36 1.02 -5.78 -9.76
C ARG A 36 0.10 -5.20 -10.82
N SER A 37 0.70 -4.66 -11.88
CA SER A 37 -0.03 -4.16 -13.06
C SER A 37 -0.87 -5.24 -13.76
N THR A 38 -0.53 -6.51 -13.56
CA THR A 38 -1.26 -7.67 -14.10
C THR A 38 -2.34 -8.20 -13.16
N GLU A 39 -2.54 -7.60 -11.99
CA GLU A 39 -3.54 -8.03 -11.01
C GLU A 39 -4.79 -7.15 -11.07
N THR A 40 -5.94 -7.73 -10.70
CA THR A 40 -7.18 -6.99 -10.45
C THR A 40 -7.53 -7.11 -8.97
N PRO A 41 -7.09 -6.15 -8.12
CA PRO A 41 -7.25 -6.26 -6.68
C PRO A 41 -8.72 -6.35 -6.26
N HIS A 42 -9.07 -7.39 -5.51
CA HIS A 42 -10.36 -7.52 -4.83
C HIS A 42 -10.17 -7.33 -3.33
N ILE A 43 -10.56 -6.16 -2.82
CA ILE A 43 -10.46 -5.84 -1.39
C ILE A 43 -11.83 -6.02 -0.76
N HIS A 44 -11.96 -6.99 0.15
CA HIS A 44 -13.18 -7.13 0.95
C HIS A 44 -13.42 -5.86 1.78
N GLU A 45 -14.69 -5.48 1.95
CA GLU A 45 -15.08 -4.26 2.69
C GLU A 45 -14.45 -4.17 4.08
N LYS A 46 -14.33 -5.29 4.81
CA LYS A 46 -13.69 -5.33 6.15
C LYS A 46 -12.20 -4.97 6.16
N PHE A 47 -11.55 -4.95 4.99
CA PHE A 47 -10.13 -4.60 4.82
C PHE A 47 -9.93 -3.27 4.09
N LYS A 48 -11.01 -2.58 3.72
CA LYS A 48 -10.93 -1.19 3.24
C LYS A 48 -10.47 -0.31 4.39
N LEU A 49 -9.66 0.70 4.06
CA LEU A 49 -9.16 1.66 5.03
C LEU A 49 -9.60 3.07 4.64
N LYS A 50 -10.05 3.86 5.62
CA LYS A 50 -10.21 5.30 5.49
C LYS A 50 -8.95 6.00 5.97
N LYS A 51 -8.73 7.24 5.52
CA LYS A 51 -7.56 8.03 5.90
C LYS A 51 -7.42 8.17 7.42
N GLU A 52 -8.53 8.41 8.11
CA GLU A 52 -8.58 8.57 9.56
C GLU A 52 -8.20 7.29 10.31
N GLN A 53 -8.43 6.12 9.71
CA GLN A 53 -8.04 4.83 10.31
C GLN A 53 -6.53 4.62 10.22
N ILE A 54 -5.90 5.06 9.13
CA ILE A 54 -4.45 4.91 8.90
C ILE A 54 -3.64 5.62 9.97
N GLU A 55 -4.04 6.85 10.33
CA GLU A 55 -3.39 7.65 11.38
C GLU A 55 -3.44 6.98 12.76
N ASN A 56 -4.40 6.07 12.97
CA ASN A 56 -4.63 5.37 14.23
C ASN A 56 -4.30 3.87 14.15
N LEU A 57 -3.63 3.42 13.09
CA LEU A 57 -3.19 2.03 12.99
C LEU A 57 -2.14 1.72 14.04
N GLN A 58 -2.19 0.50 14.57
CA GLN A 58 -1.18 -0.01 15.48
C GLN A 58 0.20 -0.05 14.83
N ILE A 59 1.21 0.38 15.57
CA ILE A 59 2.61 0.27 15.18
C ILE A 59 3.08 -1.13 15.59
N ILE A 60 3.36 -1.98 14.60
CA ILE A 60 3.85 -3.35 14.82
C ILE A 60 5.14 -3.57 14.02
N PRO A 61 6.26 -3.95 14.66
CA PRO A 61 6.44 -4.02 16.12
C PRO A 61 6.37 -2.62 16.76
N PRO A 62 6.03 -2.51 18.06
CA PRO A 62 6.08 -1.22 18.75
C PRO A 62 7.49 -0.63 18.66
N ILE A 63 7.58 0.68 18.42
CA ILE A 63 8.86 1.39 18.39
C ILE A 63 9.42 1.41 19.82
N PRO A 64 10.63 0.87 20.06
CA PRO A 64 11.26 0.95 21.38
C PRO A 64 11.42 2.41 21.82
N PRO A 65 11.39 2.70 23.14
CA PRO A 65 11.72 4.03 23.62
C PRO A 65 13.13 4.42 23.17
N LEU A 66 13.35 5.71 22.90
CA LEU A 66 14.68 6.22 22.61
C LEU A 66 15.58 6.03 23.83
N ASP A 67 16.81 5.55 23.60
CA ASP A 67 17.84 5.55 24.62
C ASP A 67 18.11 7.01 25.04
N LYS A 68 18.20 7.24 26.36
CA LYS A 68 18.48 8.56 26.94
C LYS A 68 19.95 8.91 26.88
#